data_AF-A0A1E1X004-F1
#
_entry.id   AF-A0A1E1X004-F1
#
_cell.length_a   1.000
_cell.length_b   1.000
_cell.length_c   1.000
_cell.angle_alpha   90.00
_cell.angle_beta   90.00
_cell.angle_gamma   90.00
#
_symmetry.space_group_name_H-M   'P 1'
#
loop_
_entity.id
_entity.type
_entity.pdbx_description
1 polymer ?
#
loop_
_entity_poly.entity_id
_entity_poly.type
_entity_poly.pdbx_seq_one_letter_code
_entity_poly.pdbx_strand_id
1 'polypeptide(L)'
;DPIWTYNTTQKADIACKVDTVTNFSDRAVIFNRTYYYKNTRVSFAIEGVFEPRERPADKMRIGMPGGPVEGWEELLYLSQNNMCGVFKVMLENPVVGTWFDLRVKNSSVEKGPDKNCSDNFKTHTTTSRRLYNSTCQSILIPTKNTSYVRWKA
;
A
#
# COMPACT_ATOMS: atom_id res chain seq x y z
N ASP A 1 0.35 6.15 -11.80
CA ASP A 1 1.59 5.38 -11.57
C ASP A 1 1.36 4.44 -10.39
N PRO A 2 1.48 3.11 -10.54
CA PRO A 2 1.34 2.17 -9.43
C PRO A 2 2.34 2.42 -8.30
N ILE A 3 1.98 2.08 -7.07
CA ILE A 3 2.82 2.27 -5.88
C ILE A 3 3.10 0.91 -5.28
N TRP A 4 4.36 0.48 -5.32
CA TRP A 4 4.81 -0.81 -4.82
C TRP A 4 5.23 -0.71 -3.36
N THR A 5 4.83 -1.67 -2.54
CA THR A 5 5.52 -1.89 -1.27
C THR A 5 6.84 -2.60 -1.58
N TYR A 6 7.95 -1.90 -1.37
CA TYR A 6 9.28 -2.41 -1.64
C TYR A 6 9.80 -3.26 -0.48
N ASN A 7 9.76 -2.70 0.73
CA ASN A 7 10.05 -3.40 1.99
C ASN A 7 8.88 -3.24 2.97
N THR A 8 8.70 -4.23 3.85
CA THR A 8 7.69 -4.17 4.92
C THR A 8 8.20 -4.81 6.20
N THR A 9 7.65 -4.40 7.35
CA THR A 9 7.77 -5.11 8.62
C THR A 9 6.56 -6.03 8.91
N GLN A 10 5.57 -6.07 8.02
CA GLN A 10 4.39 -6.90 8.17
C GLN A 10 4.75 -8.39 8.21
N LYS A 11 4.35 -9.05 9.30
CA LYS A 11 4.48 -10.49 9.52
C LYS A 11 3.33 -11.24 8.83
N ALA A 12 3.37 -11.28 7.50
CA ALA A 12 2.39 -12.01 6.68
C ALA A 12 3.09 -12.69 5.50
N ASP A 13 2.55 -13.80 5.02
CA ASP A 13 3.07 -14.51 3.85
C ASP A 13 2.54 -13.90 2.54
N ILE A 14 2.96 -12.65 2.28
CA ILE A 14 2.58 -11.88 1.09
C ILE A 14 3.79 -11.47 0.25
N ALA A 15 3.58 -11.27 -1.05
CA ALA A 15 4.58 -10.74 -1.99
C ALA A 15 3.93 -9.81 -3.03
N CYS A 16 4.76 -8.98 -3.69
CA CYS A 16 4.33 -8.13 -4.81
C CYS A 16 3.12 -7.24 -4.50
N LYS A 17 3.08 -6.64 -3.30
CA LYS A 17 2.01 -5.72 -2.89
C LYS A 17 2.10 -4.41 -3.65
N VAL A 18 1.03 -4.06 -4.36
CA VAL A 18 0.91 -2.86 -5.18
C VAL A 18 -0.45 -2.20 -4.99
N ASP A 19 -0.43 -0.87 -4.92
CA ASP A 19 -1.61 -0.03 -4.87
C ASP A 19 -1.73 0.73 -6.20
N THR A 20 -2.91 0.65 -6.82
CA THR A 20 -3.24 1.38 -8.06
C THR A 20 -4.40 2.33 -7.78
N VAL A 21 -4.11 3.63 -7.80
CA VAL A 21 -5.12 4.68 -7.59
C VAL A 21 -6.15 4.65 -8.70
N THR A 22 -7.43 4.63 -8.33
CA THR A 22 -8.57 4.65 -9.25
C THR A 22 -9.30 5.99 -9.22
N ASN A 23 -9.39 6.62 -8.04
CA ASN A 23 -9.99 7.95 -7.88
C ASN A 23 -9.23 8.72 -6.79
N PHE A 24 -9.10 10.04 -6.95
CA PHE A 24 -8.39 10.90 -6.01
C PHE A 24 -9.06 12.27 -5.93
N SER A 25 -9.20 12.79 -4.71
CA SER A 25 -9.75 14.11 -4.41
C SER A 25 -9.04 14.69 -3.18
N ASP A 26 -9.34 15.95 -2.85
CA ASP A 26 -8.82 16.62 -1.66
C ASP A 26 -9.25 15.97 -0.33
N ARG A 27 -10.26 15.10 -0.34
CA ARG A 27 -10.84 14.49 0.87
C ARG A 27 -10.55 13.00 0.98
N ALA A 28 -10.42 12.31 -0.14
CA ALA A 28 -10.28 10.87 -0.17
C ALA A 28 -9.56 10.38 -1.42
N VAL A 29 -8.97 9.19 -1.30
CA VAL A 29 -8.40 8.39 -2.37
C VAL A 29 -9.07 7.03 -2.40
N ILE A 30 -9.37 6.53 -3.60
CA ILE A 30 -9.77 5.14 -3.81
C ILE A 30 -8.67 4.47 -4.61
N PHE A 31 -8.24 3.30 -4.17
CA PHE A 31 -7.20 2.52 -4.84
C PHE A 31 -7.48 1.03 -4.75
N ASN A 32 -7.05 0.29 -5.76
CA ASN A 32 -7.04 -1.16 -5.74
C ASN A 32 -5.70 -1.65 -5.18
N ARG A 33 -5.78 -2.41 -4.09
CA ARG A 33 -4.63 -3.10 -3.49
C ARG A 33 -4.59 -4.52 -4.02
N THR A 34 -3.45 -4.90 -4.59
CA THR A 34 -3.23 -6.25 -5.13
C THR A 34 -1.93 -6.83 -4.59
N TYR A 35 -1.92 -8.11 -4.22
CA TYR A 35 -0.73 -8.84 -3.78
C TYR A 35 -0.91 -10.35 -3.97
N TYR A 36 0.17 -11.10 -3.89
CA TYR A 36 0.10 -12.55 -3.71
C TYR A 36 0.06 -12.90 -2.23
N TYR A 37 -0.86 -13.75 -1.80
CA TYR A 37 -0.86 -14.42 -0.49
C TYR A 37 -0.79 -15.92 -0.72
N LYS A 38 0.25 -16.58 -0.21
CA LYS A 38 0.49 -18.01 -0.46
C LYS A 38 0.34 -18.37 -1.96
N ASN A 39 0.93 -17.57 -2.85
CA ASN A 39 0.85 -17.67 -4.32
C ASN A 39 -0.53 -17.41 -4.96
N THR A 40 -1.55 -17.08 -4.18
CA THR A 40 -2.86 -16.69 -4.71
C THR A 40 -2.93 -15.18 -4.89
N ARG A 41 -3.31 -14.70 -6.07
CA ARG A 41 -3.51 -13.27 -6.34
C ARG A 41 -4.78 -12.79 -5.65
N VAL A 42 -4.63 -11.84 -4.75
CA VAL A 42 -5.73 -11.18 -4.04
C VAL A 42 -5.80 -9.73 -4.51
N SER A 43 -7.01 -9.22 -4.76
CA SER A 43 -7.23 -7.85 -5.20
C SER A 43 -8.55 -7.32 -4.62
N PHE A 44 -8.53 -6.12 -4.05
CA PHE A 44 -9.70 -5.45 -3.49
C PHE A 44 -9.52 -3.94 -3.49
N ALA A 45 -10.65 -3.22 -3.49
CA ALA A 45 -10.66 -1.77 -3.39
C ALA A 45 -10.56 -1.31 -1.93
N ILE A 46 -9.84 -0.21 -1.72
CA ILE A 46 -9.73 0.49 -0.44
C ILE A 46 -10.10 1.95 -0.69
N GLU A 47 -10.90 2.50 0.22
CA GLU A 47 -11.11 3.94 0.35
C GLU A 47 -10.27 4.46 1.53
N GLY A 48 -9.40 5.43 1.24
CA GLY A 48 -8.63 6.19 2.21
C GLY A 48 -9.21 7.58 2.34
N VAL A 49 -9.75 7.94 3.51
CA VAL A 49 -10.26 9.30 3.76
C VAL A 49 -9.25 10.07 4.60
N PHE A 50 -8.83 11.24 4.12
CA PHE A 50 -7.83 12.07 4.77
C PHE A 50 -8.37 12.71 6.04
N GLU A 51 -7.57 12.73 7.11
CA GLU A 51 -7.93 13.49 8.31
C GLU A 51 -7.87 15.00 8.02
N PRO A 52 -8.92 15.77 8.36
CA PRO A 52 -9.01 17.18 7.97
C PRO A 52 -8.10 18.13 8.77
N ARG A 53 -7.41 17.64 9.81
CA ARG A 53 -6.81 18.51 10.84
C ARG A 53 -5.45 19.10 10.48
N GLU A 54 -4.71 18.53 9.53
CA GLU A 54 -3.39 19.04 9.14
C GLU A 54 -3.27 18.90 7.61
N ARG A 55 -2.80 19.95 6.91
CA ARG A 55 -2.51 19.88 5.47
C ARG A 55 -0.99 19.99 5.29
N PRO A 56 -0.36 19.06 4.55
CA PRO A 56 -0.95 17.84 3.99
C PRO A 56 -1.41 16.88 5.09
N ALA A 57 -2.52 16.18 4.84
CA ALA A 57 -3.01 15.18 5.77
C ALA A 57 -2.11 13.97 5.66
N ASP A 58 -1.17 13.85 6.58
CA ASP A 58 -0.23 12.75 6.61
C ASP A 58 -0.90 11.45 7.09
N LYS A 59 -2.17 11.49 7.48
CA LYS A 59 -2.93 10.34 7.96
C LYS A 59 -4.27 10.19 7.26
N MET A 60 -4.59 8.95 6.89
CA MET A 60 -5.88 8.57 6.33
C MET A 60 -6.48 7.38 7.08
N ARG A 61 -7.81 7.41 7.27
CA ARG A 61 -8.57 6.22 7.68
C ARG A 61 -8.82 5.35 6.45
N ILE A 62 -8.62 4.04 6.58
CA ILE A 62 -8.81 3.07 5.48
C ILE A 62 -9.92 2.07 5.80
N GLY A 63 -10.61 1.63 4.75
CA GLY A 63 -11.60 0.56 4.78
C GLY A 63 -12.09 0.23 3.38
N MET A 64 -12.99 -0.75 3.25
CA MET A 64 -13.72 -0.94 1.98
C MET A 64 -14.50 0.34 1.61
N PRO A 65 -14.61 0.71 0.31
CA PRO A 65 -15.39 1.86 -0.10
C PRO A 65 -16.83 1.83 0.42
N GLY A 66 -17.23 2.88 1.14
CA GLY A 66 -18.55 2.96 1.80
C GLY A 66 -18.75 2.02 3.01
N GLY A 67 -17.71 1.29 3.42
CA GLY A 67 -17.70 0.40 4.57
C GLY A 67 -17.25 1.07 5.88
N PRO A 68 -17.14 0.28 6.97
CA PRO A 68 -16.59 0.76 8.23
C PRO A 68 -15.09 1.05 8.11
N VAL A 69 -14.56 1.82 9.07
CA VAL A 69 -13.10 2.01 9.20
C VAL A 69 -12.48 0.71 9.70
N GLU A 70 -11.49 0.21 8.95
CA GLU A 70 -10.73 -1.01 9.27
C GLU A 70 -9.36 -0.67 9.87
N GLY A 71 -8.86 0.53 9.61
CA GLY A 71 -7.58 0.99 10.13
C GLY A 71 -7.18 2.37 9.62
N TRP A 72 -5.86 2.62 9.67
CA TRP A 72 -5.23 3.87 9.35
C TRP A 72 -3.91 3.64 8.60
N GLU A 73 -3.60 4.55 7.68
CA GLU A 73 -2.27 4.67 7.09
C GLU A 73 -1.75 6.09 7.30
N GLU A 74 -0.51 6.19 7.76
CA GLU A 74 0.17 7.46 8.07
C GLU A 74 1.48 7.55 7.28
N LEU A 75 1.66 8.61 6.51
CA LEU A 75 2.86 8.97 5.76
C LEU A 75 3.86 9.62 6.72
N LEU A 76 4.89 8.86 7.09
CA LEU A 76 5.94 9.33 8.00
C LEU A 76 7.05 10.10 7.30
N TYR A 77 7.26 9.81 6.01
CA TYR A 77 8.27 10.45 5.18
C TYR A 77 7.90 10.36 3.72
N LEU A 78 8.15 11.44 2.98
CA LEU A 78 8.05 11.48 1.53
C LEU A 78 9.36 12.03 0.97
N SER A 79 9.93 11.35 -0.02
CA SER A 79 11.11 11.82 -0.70
C SER A 79 10.82 13.14 -1.45
N GLN A 80 11.83 13.99 -1.64
CA GLN A 80 11.66 15.29 -2.30
C GLN A 80 11.07 15.21 -3.71
N ASN A 81 11.33 14.11 -4.43
CA ASN A 81 10.79 13.85 -5.76
C ASN A 81 9.45 13.09 -5.74
N ASN A 82 8.88 12.83 -4.56
CA ASN A 82 7.64 12.09 -4.34
C ASN A 82 7.64 10.68 -4.96
N MET A 83 8.81 10.06 -5.12
CA MET A 83 8.96 8.72 -5.73
C MET A 83 9.00 7.61 -4.68
N CYS A 84 9.30 7.94 -3.44
CA CYS A 84 9.36 7.00 -2.34
C CYS A 84 8.73 7.60 -1.07
N GLY A 85 8.05 6.77 -0.28
CA GLY A 85 7.53 7.18 1.02
C GLY A 85 7.57 6.06 2.05
N VAL A 86 7.61 6.45 3.32
CA VAL A 86 7.53 5.54 4.47
C VAL A 86 6.16 5.68 5.09
N PHE A 87 5.47 4.56 5.25
CA PHE A 87 4.12 4.51 5.79
C PHE A 87 4.08 3.68 7.05
N LYS A 88 3.37 4.16 8.07
CA LYS A 88 2.89 3.34 9.19
C LYS A 88 1.47 2.90 8.88
N VAL A 89 1.23 1.60 9.00
CA VAL A 89 -0.09 1.02 8.82
C VAL A 89 -0.56 0.46 10.15
N MET A 90 -1.78 0.81 10.53
CA MET A 90 -2.44 0.36 11.75
C MET A 90 -3.78 -0.25 11.36
N LEU A 91 -3.95 -1.56 11.53
CA LEU A 91 -5.26 -2.19 11.41
C LEU A 91 -5.83 -2.41 12.80
N GLU A 92 -7.12 -2.13 12.94
CA GLU A 92 -7.89 -2.34 14.18
C GLU A 92 -8.92 -3.46 14.00
N ASN A 93 -9.47 -3.64 12.80
CA ASN A 93 -10.45 -4.68 12.49
C ASN A 93 -10.21 -5.28 11.09
N PRO A 94 -10.44 -6.58 10.86
CA PRO A 94 -10.71 -7.65 11.83
C PRO A 94 -9.45 -8.21 12.50
N VAL A 95 -8.26 -7.79 12.06
CA VAL A 95 -6.96 -8.23 12.59
C VAL A 95 -6.19 -7.02 13.08
N VAL A 96 -5.94 -6.97 14.38
CA VAL A 96 -5.14 -5.90 14.97
C VAL A 96 -3.68 -6.06 14.58
N GLY A 97 -3.08 -5.01 14.04
CA GLY A 97 -1.67 -5.04 13.65
C GLY A 97 -1.11 -3.67 13.38
N THR A 98 0.18 -3.49 13.64
CA THR A 98 0.91 -2.28 13.27
C THR A 98 2.22 -2.67 12.59
N TRP A 99 2.51 -2.06 11.45
CA TRP A 99 3.75 -2.28 10.72
C TRP A 99 4.13 -1.05 9.91
N PHE A 100 5.31 -1.11 9.30
CA PHE A 100 5.84 -0.06 8.44
C PHE A 100 6.07 -0.59 7.03
N ASP A 101 5.70 0.19 6.03
CA ASP A 101 5.90 -0.08 4.61
C ASP A 101 6.81 1.00 4.01
N LEU A 102 7.87 0.59 3.32
CA LEU A 102 8.63 1.44 2.41
C LEU A 102 8.03 1.28 1.02
N ARG A 103 7.43 2.34 0.48
CA ARG A 103 6.69 2.31 -0.78
C ARG A 103 7.40 3.12 -1.85
N VAL A 104 7.42 2.62 -3.08
CA VAL A 104 8.10 3.24 -4.22
C VAL A 104 7.18 3.24 -5.43
N LYS A 105 7.11 4.38 -6.13
CA LYS A 105 6.37 4.51 -7.39
C LYS A 105 6.99 3.63 -8.48
N ASN A 106 6.13 3.05 -9.33
CA ASN A 106 6.55 2.13 -10.38
C ASN A 106 7.58 2.76 -11.34
N SER A 107 7.45 4.05 -11.65
CA SER A 107 8.46 4.80 -12.44
C SER A 107 9.88 4.80 -11.85
N SER A 108 10.06 4.49 -10.56
CA SER A 108 11.37 4.44 -9.89
C SER A 108 11.70 3.08 -9.26
N VAL A 109 10.77 2.12 -9.26
CA VAL A 109 10.89 0.89 -8.46
C VAL A 109 12.06 -0.02 -8.88
N GLU A 110 12.42 -0.03 -10.16
CA GLU A 110 13.57 -0.80 -10.68
C GLU A 110 14.91 -0.24 -10.18
N LYS A 111 15.00 1.08 -10.00
CA LYS A 111 16.17 1.72 -9.36
C LYS A 111 16.16 1.51 -7.85
N GLY A 112 14.98 1.27 -7.28
CA GLY A 112 14.75 1.11 -5.85
C GLY A 112 14.46 2.44 -5.13
N PRO A 113 14.18 2.38 -3.82
CA PRO A 113 13.99 3.55 -2.99
C PRO A 113 15.27 4.38 -2.93
N ASP A 114 15.15 5.71 -2.87
CA ASP A 114 16.31 6.55 -2.63
C ASP A 114 16.89 6.34 -1.22
N LYS A 115 18.11 6.83 -1.01
CA LYS A 115 18.85 6.66 0.24
C LYS A 115 18.11 7.26 1.43
N ASN A 116 17.53 8.45 1.29
CA ASN A 116 16.88 9.14 2.41
C ASN A 116 15.62 8.40 2.86
N CYS A 117 14.84 7.89 1.91
CA CYS A 117 13.66 7.09 2.17
C CYS A 117 14.03 5.75 2.85
N SER A 118 15.11 5.11 2.37
CA SER A 118 15.65 3.89 2.97
C SER A 118 16.18 4.12 4.39
N ASP A 119 16.86 5.23 4.63
CA ASP A 119 17.40 5.57 5.95
C ASP A 119 16.30 5.97 6.93
N ASN A 120 15.30 6.72 6.47
CA ASN A 120 14.12 7.05 7.29
C ASN A 120 13.37 5.77 7.71
N PHE A 121 13.14 4.83 6.78
CA PHE A 121 12.50 3.55 7.09
C PHE A 121 13.25 2.75 8.17
N LYS A 122 14.58 2.76 8.15
CA LYS A 122 15.42 2.08 9.14
C LYS A 122 15.35 2.72 10.54
N THR A 123 14.89 3.96 10.67
CA THR A 123 14.68 4.57 12.00
C THR A 123 13.51 3.93 12.74
N HIS A 124 12.55 3.34 12.01
CA HIS A 124 11.36 2.70 12.57
C HIS A 124 11.50 1.18 12.78
N THR A 125 12.54 0.56 12.22
CA THR A 125 12.73 -0.89 12.33
C THR A 125 14.18 -1.31 12.09
N THR A 126 14.62 -2.33 12.83
CA THR A 126 15.88 -3.05 12.58
C THR A 126 15.68 -4.26 11.68
N THR A 127 14.43 -4.74 11.51
CA THR A 127 14.10 -5.95 10.74
C THR A 127 12.99 -5.67 9.74
N SER A 128 13.20 -6.04 8.48
CA SER A 128 12.20 -5.94 7.42
C SER A 128 12.45 -7.01 6.37
N ARG A 129 11.46 -7.23 5.51
CA ARG A 129 11.58 -8.11 4.35
C ARG A 129 11.23 -7.36 3.07
N ARG A 130 11.92 -7.69 1.99
CA ARG A 130 11.64 -7.17 0.65
C ARG A 130 10.41 -7.90 0.07
N LEU A 131 9.42 -7.14 -0.38
CA LEU A 131 8.23 -7.66 -1.08
C LEU A 131 8.33 -7.55 -2.59
N TYR A 132 9.05 -6.54 -3.07
CA TYR A 132 9.19 -6.27 -4.49
C TYR A 132 10.42 -6.96 -5.07
N ASN A 133 10.24 -7.55 -6.25
CA ASN A 133 11.33 -7.87 -7.19
C ASN A 133 10.78 -7.64 -8.61
N SER A 134 11.64 -7.65 -9.62
CA SER A 134 11.26 -7.33 -11.00
C SER A 134 10.18 -8.25 -11.59
N THR A 135 10.04 -9.50 -11.10
CA THR A 135 8.98 -10.42 -11.56
C THR A 135 7.58 -9.99 -11.11
N CYS A 136 7.49 -9.14 -10.07
CA CYS A 136 6.23 -8.62 -9.56
C CYS A 136 5.44 -7.83 -10.59
N GLN A 137 6.09 -7.23 -11.59
CA GLN A 137 5.44 -6.50 -12.68
C GLN A 137 4.34 -7.32 -13.38
N SER A 138 4.48 -8.65 -13.40
CA SER A 138 3.47 -9.56 -13.95
C SER A 138 2.10 -9.49 -13.25
N ILE A 139 2.03 -9.07 -11.98
CA ILE A 139 0.75 -8.96 -11.22
C ILE A 139 -0.18 -7.88 -11.77
N LEU A 140 0.39 -6.91 -12.52
CA LEU A 140 -0.35 -5.83 -13.17
C LEU A 140 -1.02 -6.30 -14.46
N ILE A 141 -0.62 -7.45 -15.00
CA ILE A 141 -1.22 -8.03 -16.20
C ILE A 141 -2.60 -8.60 -15.81
N PRO A 142 -3.71 -8.17 -16.46
CA PRO A 142 -5.02 -8.74 -16.22
C PRO A 142 -5.02 -10.25 -16.55
N THR A 143 -5.42 -11.09 -15.59
CA THR A 143 -5.64 -12.51 -15.85
C THR A 143 -6.89 -12.68 -16.72
N LYS A 144 -6.77 -13.30 -17.89
CA LYS A 144 -7.85 -13.50 -18.88
C LYS A 144 -9.08 -14.29 -18.37
N ASN A 145 -9.07 -14.80 -17.15
CA ASN A 145 -10.21 -15.49 -16.51
C ASN A 145 -10.58 -14.81 -15.18
N THR A 146 -11.23 -13.65 -15.24
CA THR A 146 -11.96 -13.11 -14.09
C THR A 146 -13.43 -13.50 -14.24
N SER A 147 -13.77 -14.70 -13.77
CA SER A 147 -15.16 -14.97 -13.40
C SER A 147 -15.49 -14.07 -12.21
N TYR A 148 -16.23 -13.00 -12.48
CA TYR A 148 -16.85 -12.17 -11.45
C TYR A 148 -17.72 -13.08 -10.57
N VAL A 149 -17.29 -13.34 -9.34
CA VAL A 149 -18.21 -13.88 -8.34
C VAL A 149 -19.15 -12.74 -7.97
N ARG A 150 -20.28 -12.66 -8.68
CA ARG A 150 -21.44 -11.88 -8.26
C ARG A 150 -22.00 -12.56 -7.02
N TRP A 151 -21.76 -11.99 -5.84
CA TRP A 151 -22.62 -12.27 -4.69
C TRP A 151 -23.96 -11.58 -4.97
N LYS A 152 -25.00 -12.38 -5.14
CA LYS A 152 -26.38 -11.88 -5.15
C LYS A 152 -26.72 -11.46 -3.73
N ALA A 153 -27.27 -10.25 -3.61
CA ALA A 153 -27.97 -9.77 -2.42
C ALA A 153 -29.20 -10.64 -2.13
#